data_AF-A0A7L3QS95-F1
#
_entry.id   AF-A0A7L3QS95-F1
#
_cell.length_a   1.000
_cell.length_b   1.000
_cell.length_c   1.000
_cell.angle_alpha   90.00
_cell.angle_beta   90.00
_cell.angle_gamma   90.00
#
_symmetry.space_group_name_H-M   'P 1'
#
loop_
_entity.id
_entity.type
_entity.pdbx_description
1 polymer ?
#
loop_
_entity_poly.entity_id
_entity_poly.type
_entity_poly.pdbx_seq_one_letter_code
_entity_poly.pdbx_strand_id
1 'polypeptide(L)'
;CRELCCLEVEVAEKTKQKSSKKELSLTVKGSFEGTQDIVLGPNGVVNPSCPTEFHYIKYAEPTLDVMLPKKRRYHPWSCRYSTETGSPVVMLNSLPMGRKTTIAEVSITSRCCNCSCHQDLDMRFGFSLCSEEMAFLGKRKRYVASALKNVFHLPHDLQDQEVPVVAIITTGGGLKSMTGLYGSLLGLKKLNLLDCITYISGLSGTTWTMANLYRDAYWSQKDLDTHIGEAQKQATKCKMGCFSMDRMKYYNKQLCQRKEEGYRTSFIDLWGLMIEYLLNDGKDPHKLSEQQEALCDGQNPLPIYVSVCVRDSYSTNDFKEWVEFTPYEVGLLKYGAFVRTEHFGSEFFMGRLLKKLPESRICYLQGMWSSIFSVNLLQIWGLSHSSEDFWRRWTQDRIDEVDEDPVLPTRPHELRTRMYAPPGPLSSALRGALTDRFSVAQHHNFLKGYQLHNSYMENEHFCRWKDTVLDTRPNQLMHNPDQLGMIDAGFFINTSSAPLLRPQREVDVIIYLSYTTGSHTSALDKACKYYSEQKIPFPTISLTDEDKKNLKECYIFQDSDLPGCPIVIFLPLVNDTFQEYKAPG
;
A
#
# COMPACT_ATOMS: atom_id res chain seq x y z
N CYS A 1 4.27 8.90 21.53
CA CYS A 1 2.94 8.28 21.43
C CYS A 1 2.14 8.63 22.69
N ARG A 2 0.81 8.78 22.63
CA ARG A 2 0.00 9.04 23.83
C ARG A 2 -0.21 7.75 24.63
N GLU A 3 -0.49 7.88 25.93
CA GLU A 3 -0.86 6.73 26.78
C GLU A 3 -2.23 6.17 26.36
N LEU A 4 -2.28 4.84 26.22
CA LEU A 4 -3.47 4.09 25.83
C LEU A 4 -4.01 3.31 27.04
N CYS A 5 -5.32 3.30 27.20
CA CYS A 5 -6.05 2.48 28.16
C CYS A 5 -6.92 1.47 27.43
N CYS A 6 -7.12 0.31 28.07
CA CYS A 6 -8.10 -0.68 27.66
C CYS A 6 -9.28 -0.65 28.65
N LEU A 7 -10.50 -0.61 28.11
CA LEU A 7 -11.73 -0.78 28.86
C LEU A 7 -12.28 -2.17 28.57
N GLU A 8 -12.24 -3.06 29.55
CA GLU A 8 -12.94 -4.34 29.47
C GLU A 8 -14.37 -4.17 29.99
N VAL A 9 -15.33 -4.62 29.20
CA VAL A 9 -16.75 -4.51 29.51
C VAL A 9 -17.38 -5.90 29.51
N GLU A 10 -17.88 -6.31 30.66
CA GLU A 10 -18.58 -7.57 30.88
C GLU A 10 -20.03 -7.30 31.25
N VAL A 11 -20.98 -8.00 30.64
CA VAL A 11 -22.38 -7.89 31.08
C VAL A 11 -22.54 -8.61 32.42
N ALA A 12 -23.13 -7.94 33.41
CA ALA A 12 -23.35 -8.56 34.71
C ALA A 12 -24.49 -9.58 34.60
N GLU A 13 -24.19 -10.87 34.78
CA GLU A 13 -25.22 -11.91 34.83
C GLU A 13 -26.20 -11.65 35.98
N LYS A 14 -27.42 -11.22 35.66
CA LYS A 14 -28.53 -11.25 36.61
C LYS A 14 -29.34 -12.53 36.38
N THR A 15 -29.47 -13.31 37.45
CA THR A 15 -30.32 -14.50 37.55
C THR A 15 -31.72 -14.27 37.00
N LYS A 16 -32.08 -15.10 36.00
CA LYS A 16 -33.44 -15.47 35.55
C LYS A 16 -34.44 -14.30 35.36
N GLN A 17 -34.46 -13.71 34.18
CA GLN A 17 -35.69 -13.13 33.62
C GLN A 17 -35.99 -13.72 32.24
N LYS A 18 -37.23 -14.20 32.06
CA LYS A 18 -37.72 -14.89 30.87
C LYS A 18 -37.91 -13.94 29.67
N SER A 19 -37.49 -14.47 28.51
CA SER A 19 -38.14 -14.39 27.18
C SER A 19 -38.00 -13.16 26.27
N SER A 20 -37.02 -12.27 26.43
CA SER A 20 -36.77 -11.25 25.39
C SER A 20 -35.29 -11.10 25.06
N LYS A 21 -34.94 -11.21 23.77
CA LYS A 21 -33.64 -10.79 23.22
C LYS A 21 -33.45 -9.30 23.56
N LYS A 22 -32.41 -8.96 24.33
CA LYS A 22 -32.04 -7.58 24.62
C LYS A 22 -30.81 -7.22 23.78
N GLU A 23 -30.86 -6.09 23.09
CA GLU A 23 -29.71 -5.52 22.39
C GLU A 23 -29.23 -4.32 23.19
N LEU A 24 -27.96 -4.35 23.58
CA LEU A 24 -27.25 -3.32 24.32
C LEU A 24 -26.22 -2.70 23.37
N SER A 25 -26.19 -1.38 23.22
CA SER A 25 -25.17 -0.72 22.42
C SER A 25 -24.25 0.08 23.34
N LEU A 26 -22.94 -0.14 23.21
CA LEU A 26 -21.91 0.52 23.99
C LEU A 26 -21.08 1.40 23.06
N THR A 27 -21.03 2.70 23.32
CA THR A 27 -20.21 3.63 22.54
C THR A 27 -19.16 4.27 23.44
N VAL A 28 -17.89 4.08 23.12
CA VAL A 28 -16.79 4.83 23.75
C VAL A 28 -16.30 5.88 22.77
N LYS A 29 -16.55 7.16 23.07
CA LYS A 29 -16.12 8.25 22.18
C LYS A 29 -14.60 8.35 22.15
N GLY A 30 -14.04 8.35 20.94
CA GLY A 30 -12.60 8.43 20.71
C GLY A 30 -11.84 7.12 20.92
N SER A 31 -12.53 5.99 21.11
CA SER A 31 -11.90 4.67 21.07
C SER A 31 -11.67 4.21 19.63
N PHE A 32 -10.84 3.19 19.47
CA PHE A 32 -10.61 2.53 18.19
C PHE A 32 -11.89 1.88 17.64
N GLU A 33 -12.64 1.19 18.51
CA GLU A 33 -13.80 0.38 18.18
C GLU A 33 -15.08 1.23 18.03
N GLY A 34 -15.12 2.42 18.64
CA GLY A 34 -16.26 3.33 18.58
C GLY A 34 -17.49 2.75 19.29
N THR A 35 -18.37 2.11 18.53
CA THR A 35 -19.61 1.51 19.01
C THR A 35 -19.59 0.00 18.83
N GLN A 36 -19.91 -0.75 19.88
CA GLN A 36 -20.10 -2.19 19.83
C GLN A 36 -21.48 -2.57 20.36
N ASP A 37 -22.17 -3.41 19.59
CA ASP A 37 -23.47 -3.94 19.95
C ASP A 37 -23.31 -5.33 20.59
N ILE A 38 -23.88 -5.49 21.77
CA ILE A 38 -23.90 -6.74 22.54
C ILE A 38 -25.33 -7.29 22.52
N VAL A 39 -25.46 -8.53 22.07
CA VAL A 39 -26.74 -9.24 22.03
C VAL A 39 -26.84 -10.19 23.21
N LEU A 40 -27.89 -10.03 24.03
CA LEU A 40 -28.22 -10.94 25.13
C LEU A 40 -29.29 -11.93 24.69
N GLY A 41 -28.90 -13.20 24.65
CA GLY A 41 -29.76 -14.34 24.33
C GLY A 41 -30.70 -14.72 25.50
N PRO A 42 -31.80 -15.43 25.21
CA PRO A 42 -32.82 -15.81 26.20
C PRO A 42 -32.29 -16.73 27.33
N ASN A 43 -31.14 -17.37 27.13
CA ASN A 43 -30.49 -18.26 28.10
C ASN A 43 -29.28 -17.60 28.80
N GLY A 44 -29.10 -16.27 28.69
CA GLY A 44 -27.92 -15.58 29.21
C GLY A 44 -26.69 -15.62 28.28
N VAL A 45 -26.80 -16.26 27.11
CA VAL A 45 -25.73 -16.31 26.11
C VAL A 45 -25.51 -14.90 25.56
N VAL A 46 -24.36 -14.31 25.90
CA VAL A 46 -23.90 -13.04 25.36
C VAL A 46 -23.20 -13.31 24.02
N ASN A 47 -23.55 -12.54 22.98
CA ASN A 47 -22.78 -12.49 21.75
C ASN A 47 -22.23 -11.06 21.60
N PRO A 48 -20.90 -10.85 21.67
CA PRO A 48 -19.84 -11.86 21.77
C PRO A 48 -19.76 -12.57 23.13
N SER A 49 -19.21 -13.78 23.14
CA SER A 49 -19.04 -14.62 24.35
C SER A 49 -17.86 -14.20 25.25
N CYS A 50 -17.06 -13.24 24.80
CA CYS A 50 -15.89 -12.71 25.49
C CYS A 50 -16.16 -11.28 25.98
N PRO A 51 -15.40 -10.77 26.98
CA PRO A 51 -15.48 -9.37 27.39
C PRO A 51 -15.27 -8.47 26.18
N THR A 52 -16.10 -7.44 26.06
CA THR A 52 -15.94 -6.43 25.02
C THR A 52 -14.84 -5.48 25.42
N GLU A 53 -13.83 -5.32 24.57
CA GLU A 53 -12.69 -4.43 24.82
C GLU A 53 -12.82 -3.13 24.03
N PHE A 54 -12.44 -2.01 24.65
CA PHE A 54 -12.27 -0.73 23.98
C PHE A 54 -10.90 -0.12 24.24
N HIS A 55 -10.20 0.27 23.18
CA HIS A 55 -8.90 0.95 23.26
C HIS A 55 -9.07 2.45 23.10
N TYR A 56 -8.70 3.23 24.12
CA TYR A 56 -8.92 4.68 24.14
C TYR A 56 -7.75 5.46 24.73
N ILE A 57 -7.64 6.74 24.38
CA ILE A 57 -6.57 7.62 24.86
C ILE A 57 -6.89 8.10 26.28
N LYS A 58 -5.98 7.85 27.23
CA LYS A 58 -6.21 8.07 28.67
C LYS A 58 -6.62 9.50 29.05
N TYR A 59 -6.09 10.52 28.37
CA TYR A 59 -6.33 11.93 28.72
C TYR A 59 -7.24 12.68 27.74
N ALA A 60 -7.96 11.96 26.87
CA ALA A 60 -8.82 12.56 25.84
C ALA A 60 -10.29 12.72 26.26
N GLU A 61 -10.56 12.82 27.57
CA GLU A 61 -11.93 12.87 28.14
C GLU A 61 -12.92 11.85 27.54
N PRO A 62 -12.55 10.56 27.48
CA PRO A 62 -13.38 9.53 26.88
C PRO A 62 -14.67 9.30 27.67
N THR A 63 -15.81 9.32 26.97
CA THR A 63 -17.14 9.01 27.52
C THR A 63 -17.59 7.63 27.05
N LEU A 64 -18.07 6.80 27.98
CA LEU A 64 -18.84 5.60 27.68
C LEU A 64 -20.34 5.94 27.73
N ASP A 65 -20.99 5.84 26.58
CA ASP A 65 -22.43 5.94 26.42
C ASP A 65 -23.02 4.51 26.36
N VAL A 66 -23.89 4.17 27.31
CA VAL A 66 -24.57 2.86 27.33
C VAL A 66 -26.01 3.04 26.88
N MET A 67 -26.39 2.53 25.72
CA MET A 67 -27.78 2.53 25.27
C MET A 67 -28.48 1.23 25.63
N LEU A 68 -29.45 1.32 26.54
CA LEU A 68 -30.32 0.20 26.92
C LEU A 68 -31.51 0.08 25.95
N PRO A 69 -32.04 -1.14 25.73
CA PRO A 69 -33.19 -1.34 24.84
C PRO A 69 -34.44 -0.59 25.34
N LYS A 70 -35.19 -0.02 24.40
CA LYS A 70 -36.38 0.81 24.67
C LYS A 70 -37.42 0.03 25.48
N LYS A 71 -37.68 0.43 26.73
CA LYS A 71 -38.87 -0.03 27.47
C LYS A 71 -40.07 0.80 27.02
N ARG A 72 -41.05 0.17 26.38
CA ARG A 72 -42.35 0.80 26.07
C ARG A 72 -43.21 0.77 27.33
N ARG A 73 -43.50 1.93 27.92
CA ARG A 73 -44.51 2.06 28.97
C ARG A 73 -45.80 2.55 28.34
N TYR A 74 -46.88 1.79 28.53
CA TYR A 74 -48.22 2.20 28.13
C TYR A 74 -48.84 2.98 29.29
N HIS A 75 -49.24 4.22 29.05
CA HIS A 75 -49.99 5.01 30.03
C HIS A 75 -51.49 4.78 29.83
N PRO A 76 -52.17 4.09 30.76
CA PRO A 76 -53.58 3.71 30.58
C PRO A 76 -54.54 4.89 30.46
N TRP A 77 -54.19 6.03 31.05
CA TRP A 77 -55.04 7.21 31.08
C TRP A 77 -54.93 8.11 29.85
N SER A 78 -53.79 8.09 29.17
CA SER A 78 -53.55 8.92 27.99
C SER A 78 -53.50 8.13 26.69
N CYS A 79 -53.67 6.79 26.74
CA CYS A 79 -53.52 5.87 25.60
C CYS A 79 -52.25 6.14 24.77
N ARG A 80 -51.15 6.52 25.43
CA ARG A 80 -49.88 6.85 24.78
C ARG A 80 -48.79 5.91 25.26
N TYR A 81 -47.92 5.54 24.32
CA TYR A 81 -46.67 4.87 24.61
C TYR A 81 -45.61 5.93 24.90
N SER A 82 -44.99 5.86 26.08
CA SER A 82 -43.75 6.59 26.37
C SER A 82 -42.57 5.63 26.20
N THR A 83 -41.54 6.10 25.50
CA THR A 83 -40.24 5.43 25.41
C THR A 83 -39.26 6.19 26.29
N GLU A 84 -38.90 5.62 27.43
CA GLU A 84 -37.76 6.11 28.23
C GLU A 84 -36.48 5.46 27.69
N THR A 85 -35.58 6.29 27.16
CA THR A 85 -34.18 5.93 26.87
C THR A 85 -33.32 6.44 28.00
N GLY A 86 -32.89 5.55 28.89
CA GLY A 86 -31.82 5.86 29.84
C GLY A 86 -30.48 5.58 29.17
N SER A 87 -29.70 6.64 28.91
CA SER A 87 -28.31 6.53 28.45
C SER A 87 -27.39 7.08 29.54
N PRO A 88 -26.94 6.25 30.50
CA PRO A 88 -25.91 6.71 31.43
C PRO A 88 -24.63 6.99 30.63
N VAL A 89 -24.17 8.23 30.71
CA VAL A 89 -22.89 8.70 30.17
C VAL A 89 -21.89 8.67 31.31
N VAL A 90 -20.79 7.94 31.12
CA VAL A 90 -19.76 7.75 32.15
C VAL A 90 -18.45 8.31 31.63
N MET A 91 -17.86 9.26 32.36
CA MET A 91 -16.50 9.71 32.10
C MET A 91 -15.53 8.62 32.55
N LEU A 92 -14.75 8.03 31.64
CA LEU A 92 -13.84 6.94 32.04
C LEU A 92 -12.71 7.43 32.94
N ASN A 93 -12.35 8.72 32.84
CA ASN A 93 -11.33 9.34 33.70
C ASN A 93 -11.72 9.41 35.18
N SER A 94 -13.01 9.31 35.52
CA SER A 94 -13.46 9.29 36.91
C SER A 94 -13.46 7.88 37.52
N LEU A 95 -13.22 6.84 36.71
CA LEU A 95 -13.18 5.46 37.18
C LEU A 95 -11.80 5.10 37.77
N PRO A 96 -11.76 4.40 38.91
CA PRO A 96 -10.50 3.94 39.48
C PRO A 96 -9.87 2.85 38.60
N MET A 97 -8.61 3.07 38.17
CA MET A 97 -7.87 2.11 37.35
C MET A 97 -7.71 0.76 38.06
N GLY A 98 -7.93 -0.33 37.33
CA GLY A 98 -7.81 -1.71 37.79
C GLY A 98 -8.96 -2.20 38.68
N ARG A 99 -9.99 -1.40 38.94
CA ARG A 99 -11.15 -1.81 39.75
C ARG A 99 -12.40 -2.04 38.89
N LYS A 100 -13.08 -3.15 39.16
CA LYS A 100 -14.36 -3.49 38.53
C LYS A 100 -15.46 -2.59 39.11
N THR A 101 -16.14 -1.84 38.24
CA THR A 101 -17.24 -0.94 38.58
C THR A 101 -18.49 -1.36 37.82
N THR A 102 -19.61 -1.54 38.52
CA THR A 102 -20.88 -1.91 37.87
C THR A 102 -21.73 -0.67 37.59
N ILE A 103 -22.10 -0.47 36.33
CA ILE A 103 -22.94 0.63 35.86
C ILE A 103 -24.15 0.02 35.15
N ALA A 104 -25.34 0.25 35.69
CA ALA A 104 -26.59 -0.35 35.23
C ALA A 104 -26.56 -1.91 35.20
N GLU A 105 -26.59 -2.53 34.02
CA GLU A 105 -26.53 -3.99 33.80
C GLU A 105 -25.13 -4.48 33.39
N VAL A 106 -24.11 -3.61 33.44
CA VAL A 106 -22.78 -3.87 32.88
C VAL A 106 -21.69 -3.67 33.94
N SER A 107 -20.75 -4.60 34.04
CA SER A 107 -19.54 -4.46 34.84
C SER A 107 -18.36 -4.05 33.96
N ILE A 108 -17.67 -2.99 34.37
CA ILE A 108 -16.62 -2.36 33.57
C ILE A 108 -15.33 -2.37 34.39
N THR A 109 -14.24 -2.80 33.77
CA THR A 109 -12.91 -2.75 34.36
C THR A 109 -12.00 -1.98 33.42
N SER A 110 -11.57 -0.79 33.82
CA SER A 110 -10.56 -0.07 33.05
C SER A 110 -9.18 -0.47 33.53
N ARG A 111 -8.31 -0.83 32.59
CA ARG A 111 -6.90 -1.13 32.84
C ARG A 111 -6.06 -0.16 32.01
N CYS A 112 -5.00 0.40 32.58
CA CYS A 112 -3.95 0.92 31.73
C CYS A 112 -3.37 -0.27 30.97
N CYS A 113 -3.19 -0.15 29.66
CA CYS A 113 -2.35 -1.11 28.95
C CYS A 113 -0.98 -1.05 29.63
N ASN A 114 -0.44 -2.17 30.13
CA ASN A 114 0.89 -2.23 30.78
C ASN A 114 2.03 -1.68 29.89
N CYS A 115 1.73 -1.39 28.63
CA CYS A 115 2.55 -0.84 27.57
C CYS A 115 2.74 0.69 27.67
N SER A 116 2.91 1.25 28.87
CA SER A 116 3.19 2.69 29.05
C SER A 116 4.62 3.09 28.68
N CYS A 117 5.46 2.12 28.28
CA CYS A 117 6.82 2.36 27.81
C CYS A 117 6.87 2.54 26.27
N HIS A 118 7.83 3.33 25.80
CA HIS A 118 8.12 3.52 24.37
C HIS A 118 8.63 2.25 23.66
N GLN A 119 8.87 1.14 24.39
CA GLN A 119 9.51 -0.08 23.88
C GLN A 119 8.52 -1.15 23.37
N ASP A 120 7.21 -1.00 23.62
CA ASP A 120 6.17 -1.97 23.24
C ASP A 120 5.31 -1.52 22.03
N LEU A 121 5.85 -0.69 21.13
CA LEU A 121 5.12 -0.30 19.91
C LEU A 121 5.41 -1.30 18.79
N ASP A 122 4.36 -1.79 18.13
CA ASP A 122 4.48 -2.61 16.91
C ASP A 122 4.94 -1.79 15.70
N MET A 123 4.80 -0.46 15.79
CA MET A 123 5.27 0.51 14.81
C MET A 123 6.62 1.11 15.22
N ARG A 124 7.51 1.27 14.24
CA ARG A 124 8.77 1.97 14.41
C ARG A 124 8.59 3.46 14.10
N PHE A 125 8.99 4.30 15.06
CA PHE A 125 9.11 5.74 14.86
C PHE A 125 10.58 6.13 14.90
N GLY A 126 11.07 6.69 13.81
CA GLY A 126 12.44 7.15 13.69
C GLY A 126 12.81 7.35 12.23
N PHE A 127 13.71 8.31 12.01
CA PHE A 127 14.23 8.59 10.68
C PHE A 127 15.48 7.75 10.33
N SER A 128 16.06 7.08 11.32
CA SER A 128 17.13 6.08 11.13
C SER A 128 16.65 4.90 10.27
N LEU A 129 17.59 4.17 9.68
CA LEU A 129 17.33 2.86 9.07
C LEU A 129 16.93 1.86 10.17
N CYS A 130 16.15 0.84 9.80
CA CYS A 130 15.86 -0.27 10.70
C CYS A 130 17.10 -1.14 10.96
N SER A 131 17.08 -1.91 12.04
CA SER A 131 18.16 -2.82 12.43
C SER A 131 18.50 -3.83 11.33
N GLU A 132 17.49 -4.30 10.62
CA GLU A 132 17.57 -5.30 9.57
C GLU A 132 18.27 -4.74 8.32
N GLU A 133 17.96 -3.51 7.93
CA GLU A 133 18.65 -2.81 6.84
C GLU A 133 20.11 -2.51 7.22
N MET A 134 20.38 -2.11 8.46
CA MET A 134 21.76 -1.92 8.95
C MET A 134 22.57 -3.22 8.95
N ALA A 135 21.95 -4.33 9.37
CA ALA A 135 22.58 -5.65 9.33
C ALA A 135 22.83 -6.11 7.89
N PHE A 136 21.89 -5.86 6.98
CA PHE A 136 22.07 -6.09 5.55
C PHE A 136 23.26 -5.30 4.99
N LEU A 137 23.37 -4.01 5.32
CA LEU A 137 24.47 -3.16 4.83
C LEU A 137 25.84 -3.68 5.26
N GLY A 138 25.97 -4.12 6.51
CA GLY A 138 27.21 -4.73 7.00
C GLY A 138 27.63 -6.00 6.24
N LYS A 139 26.66 -6.76 5.71
CA LYS A 139 26.93 -7.93 4.86
C LYS A 139 27.20 -7.52 3.40
N ARG A 140 26.34 -6.68 2.83
CA ARG A 140 26.41 -6.25 1.43
C ARG A 140 27.70 -5.49 1.10
N LYS A 141 28.20 -4.67 2.03
CA LYS A 141 29.47 -3.93 1.84
C LYS A 141 30.64 -4.86 1.52
N ARG A 142 30.67 -6.10 2.02
CA ARG A 142 31.72 -7.08 1.71
C ARG A 142 31.68 -7.54 0.26
N TYR A 143 30.48 -7.77 -0.28
CA TYR A 143 30.27 -8.09 -1.68
C TYR A 143 30.67 -6.91 -2.57
N VAL A 144 30.24 -5.70 -2.22
CA VAL A 144 30.55 -4.47 -2.96
C VAL A 144 32.05 -4.20 -2.95
N ALA A 145 32.73 -4.30 -1.80
CA ALA A 145 34.17 -4.13 -1.68
C ALA A 145 34.95 -5.09 -2.59
N SER A 146 34.58 -6.38 -2.56
CA SER A 146 35.22 -7.39 -3.38
C SER A 146 34.96 -7.17 -4.87
N ALA A 147 33.74 -6.77 -5.25
CA ALA A 147 33.40 -6.50 -6.64
C ALA A 147 34.14 -5.27 -7.17
N LEU A 148 34.17 -4.17 -6.42
CA LEU A 148 34.89 -2.95 -6.79
C LEU A 148 36.39 -3.18 -6.94
N LYS A 149 37.00 -3.96 -6.03
CA LYS A 149 38.41 -4.37 -6.16
C LYS A 149 38.68 -5.08 -7.47
N ASN A 150 37.81 -6.02 -7.85
CA ASN A 150 37.96 -6.81 -9.07
C ASN A 150 37.74 -5.95 -10.33
N VAL A 151 36.71 -5.11 -10.34
CA VAL A 151 36.36 -4.25 -11.49
C VAL A 151 37.40 -3.17 -11.73
N PHE A 152 37.87 -2.49 -10.69
CA PHE A 152 38.84 -1.40 -10.80
C PHE A 152 40.29 -1.84 -10.62
N HIS A 153 40.55 -3.13 -10.45
CA HIS A 153 41.87 -3.71 -10.21
C HIS A 153 42.64 -3.01 -9.07
N LEU A 154 41.95 -2.77 -7.95
CA LEU A 154 42.53 -2.03 -6.82
C LEU A 154 43.65 -2.84 -6.15
N PRO A 155 44.76 -2.18 -5.73
CA PRO A 155 45.93 -2.87 -5.16
C PRO A 155 45.67 -3.44 -3.77
N HIS A 156 44.73 -2.88 -3.01
CA HIS A 156 44.42 -3.26 -1.64
C HIS A 156 42.91 -3.49 -1.47
N ASP A 157 42.54 -4.23 -0.43
CA ASP A 157 41.14 -4.40 -0.04
C ASP A 157 40.57 -3.08 0.53
N LEU A 158 39.36 -2.73 0.12
CA LEU A 158 38.64 -1.55 0.60
C LEU A 158 38.19 -1.75 2.04
N GLN A 159 38.39 -0.73 2.88
CA GLN A 159 37.82 -0.68 4.24
C GLN A 159 36.32 -0.31 4.18
N ASP A 160 35.56 -0.66 5.22
CA ASP A 160 34.10 -0.44 5.28
C ASP A 160 33.65 1.02 5.05
N GLN A 161 34.51 1.99 5.36
CA GLN A 161 34.28 3.43 5.16
C GLN A 161 34.64 3.90 3.75
N GLU A 162 35.43 3.13 3.00
CA GLU A 162 35.84 3.44 1.63
C GLU A 162 34.90 2.84 0.59
N VAL A 163 34.01 1.92 1.00
CA VAL A 163 33.03 1.27 0.12
C VAL A 163 31.88 2.24 -0.19
N PRO A 164 31.74 2.72 -1.43
CA PRO A 164 30.66 3.62 -1.80
C PRO A 164 29.32 2.90 -1.85
N VAL A 165 28.26 3.61 -1.48
CA VAL A 165 26.89 3.15 -1.63
C VAL A 165 26.41 3.48 -3.05
N VAL A 166 26.41 2.47 -3.92
CA VAL A 166 25.86 2.58 -5.28
C VAL A 166 24.40 2.13 -5.31
N ALA A 167 23.53 2.94 -5.89
CA ALA A 167 22.11 2.64 -6.01
C ALA A 167 21.62 2.70 -7.47
N ILE A 168 20.71 1.81 -7.83
CA ILE A 168 19.95 1.88 -9.08
C ILE A 168 18.62 2.58 -8.80
N ILE A 169 18.32 3.61 -9.58
CA ILE A 169 16.99 4.25 -9.64
C ILE A 169 16.41 3.97 -11.01
N THR A 170 15.11 3.70 -11.04
CA THR A 170 14.40 3.42 -12.28
C THR A 170 13.14 4.28 -12.43
N THR A 171 12.70 4.47 -13.66
CA THR A 171 11.39 5.08 -13.96
C THR A 171 10.36 4.01 -14.32
N GLY A 172 9.07 4.28 -14.12
CA GLY A 172 7.99 3.41 -14.55
C GLY A 172 7.75 3.42 -16.07
N GLY A 173 7.02 2.42 -16.56
CA GLY A 173 6.67 2.29 -17.98
C GLY A 173 6.06 0.94 -18.40
N GLY A 174 5.36 0.24 -17.49
CA GLY A 174 4.72 -1.05 -17.77
C GLY A 174 5.70 -2.11 -18.29
N LEU A 175 5.26 -2.93 -19.27
CA LEU A 175 6.09 -4.01 -19.84
C LEU A 175 7.40 -3.49 -20.45
N LYS A 176 7.43 -2.27 -20.99
CA LYS A 176 8.65 -1.66 -21.53
C LYS A 176 9.70 -1.47 -20.44
N SER A 177 9.31 -0.89 -19.30
CA SER A 177 10.22 -0.73 -18.17
C SER A 177 10.60 -2.08 -17.53
N MET A 178 9.70 -3.06 -17.56
CA MET A 178 9.98 -4.43 -17.11
C MET A 178 11.10 -5.05 -17.95
N THR A 179 10.94 -5.08 -19.28
CA THR A 179 11.95 -5.61 -20.22
C THR A 179 13.24 -4.80 -20.18
N GLY A 180 13.13 -3.47 -20.11
CA GLY A 180 14.28 -2.57 -20.02
C GLY A 180 15.14 -2.87 -18.79
N LEU A 181 14.52 -3.10 -17.63
CA LEU A 181 15.25 -3.42 -16.40
C LEU A 181 15.98 -4.76 -16.48
N TYR A 182 15.38 -5.80 -17.07
CA TYR A 182 16.09 -7.06 -17.32
C TYR A 182 17.34 -6.84 -18.20
N GLY A 183 17.21 -6.07 -19.28
CA GLY A 183 18.34 -5.74 -20.16
C GLY A 183 19.43 -4.95 -19.44
N SER A 184 19.06 -3.93 -18.66
CA SER A 184 20.01 -3.14 -17.88
C SER A 184 20.76 -3.98 -16.83
N LEU A 185 20.06 -4.84 -16.10
CA LEU A 185 20.67 -5.73 -15.11
C LEU A 185 21.59 -6.77 -15.76
N LEU A 186 21.22 -7.31 -16.93
CA LEU A 186 22.08 -8.18 -17.72
C LEU A 186 23.36 -7.47 -18.17
N GLY A 187 23.24 -6.21 -18.63
CA GLY A 187 24.38 -5.37 -18.97
C GLY A 187 25.32 -5.17 -17.77
N LEU A 188 24.78 -4.78 -16.62
CA LEU A 188 25.56 -4.61 -15.39
C LEU A 188 26.23 -5.91 -14.93
N LYS A 189 25.54 -7.06 -15.06
CA LYS A 189 26.11 -8.36 -14.73
C LYS A 189 27.28 -8.71 -15.66
N LYS A 190 27.14 -8.50 -16.97
CA LYS A 190 28.23 -8.74 -17.95
C LYS A 190 29.44 -7.85 -17.72
N LEU A 191 29.24 -6.65 -17.18
CA LEU A 191 30.31 -5.72 -16.78
C LEU A 191 30.89 -5.99 -15.39
N ASN A 192 30.41 -7.03 -14.68
CA ASN A 192 30.74 -7.33 -13.28
C ASN A 192 30.42 -6.17 -12.30
N LEU A 193 29.51 -5.27 -12.68
CA LEU A 193 29.08 -4.13 -11.88
C LEU A 193 27.88 -4.43 -10.99
N LEU A 194 27.12 -5.50 -11.27
CA LEU A 194 25.90 -5.82 -10.51
C LEU A 194 26.18 -6.06 -9.02
N ASP A 195 27.30 -6.67 -8.68
CA ASP A 195 27.71 -6.91 -7.29
C ASP A 195 28.19 -5.64 -6.58
N CYS A 196 28.49 -4.57 -7.33
CA CYS A 196 28.82 -3.26 -6.76
C CYS A 196 27.57 -2.50 -6.26
N ILE A 197 26.36 -2.95 -6.61
CA ILE A 197 25.11 -2.25 -6.29
C ILE A 197 24.65 -2.60 -4.88
N THR A 198 24.36 -1.60 -4.05
CA THR A 198 23.82 -1.77 -2.69
C THR A 198 22.29 -1.76 -2.69
N TYR A 199 21.67 -0.85 -3.44
CA TYR A 199 20.22 -0.70 -3.50
C TYR A 199 19.69 -0.72 -4.93
N ILE A 200 18.49 -1.26 -5.12
CA ILE A 200 17.72 -1.12 -6.36
C ILE A 200 16.32 -0.62 -6.03
N SER A 201 15.97 0.56 -6.54
CA SER A 201 14.64 1.13 -6.36
C SER A 201 13.81 1.09 -7.65
N GLY A 202 12.52 0.76 -7.49
CA GLY A 202 11.58 0.61 -8.58
C GLY A 202 10.20 1.14 -8.29
N LEU A 203 9.53 1.56 -9.36
CA LEU A 203 8.13 1.96 -9.37
C LEU A 203 7.42 1.42 -10.61
N SER A 204 6.10 1.27 -10.54
CA SER A 204 5.29 0.81 -11.68
C SER A 204 5.83 -0.48 -12.30
N GLY A 205 5.93 -0.56 -13.62
CA GLY A 205 6.34 -1.78 -14.34
C GLY A 205 7.72 -2.36 -13.97
N THR A 206 8.65 -1.57 -13.41
CA THR A 206 9.95 -2.10 -12.93
C THR A 206 9.80 -2.97 -11.68
N THR A 207 8.76 -2.72 -10.89
CA THR A 207 8.42 -3.56 -9.73
C THR A 207 8.04 -4.98 -10.14
N TRP A 208 7.58 -5.20 -11.38
CA TRP A 208 7.27 -6.53 -11.90
C TRP A 208 8.53 -7.36 -12.11
N THR A 209 9.58 -6.75 -12.67
CA THR A 209 10.91 -7.37 -12.82
C THR A 209 11.53 -7.67 -11.46
N MET A 210 11.53 -6.70 -10.55
CA MET A 210 12.05 -6.90 -9.20
C MET A 210 11.28 -8.01 -8.48
N ALA A 211 9.95 -7.95 -8.41
CA ALA A 211 9.16 -8.99 -7.75
C ALA A 211 9.39 -10.40 -8.33
N ASN A 212 9.66 -10.55 -9.63
CA ASN A 212 9.98 -11.85 -10.21
C ASN A 212 11.41 -12.32 -9.86
N LEU A 213 12.40 -11.43 -9.94
CA LEU A 213 13.81 -11.76 -9.64
C LEU A 213 13.99 -12.16 -8.17
N TYR A 214 13.39 -11.41 -7.24
CA TYR A 214 13.54 -11.63 -5.81
C TYR A 214 12.77 -12.85 -5.27
N ARG A 215 12.14 -13.64 -6.14
CA ARG A 215 11.68 -15.01 -5.80
C ARG A 215 12.82 -15.99 -5.67
N ASP A 216 13.94 -15.72 -6.36
CA ASP A 216 15.14 -16.54 -6.27
C ASP A 216 16.13 -15.84 -5.33
N ALA A 217 16.45 -16.50 -4.21
CA ALA A 217 17.36 -15.97 -3.20
C ALA A 217 18.76 -15.64 -3.74
N TYR A 218 19.16 -16.16 -4.90
CA TYR A 218 20.49 -15.98 -5.50
C TYR A 218 20.41 -15.44 -6.95
N TRP A 219 19.34 -14.73 -7.30
CA TRP A 219 19.09 -14.28 -8.68
C TRP A 219 20.25 -13.49 -9.30
N SER A 220 20.92 -12.61 -8.54
CA SER A 220 22.02 -11.79 -9.07
C SER A 220 23.30 -12.59 -9.30
N GLN A 221 23.45 -13.72 -8.62
CA GLN A 221 24.60 -14.63 -8.71
C GLN A 221 24.44 -15.62 -9.86
N LYS A 222 23.20 -16.01 -10.17
CA LYS A 222 22.85 -16.90 -11.28
C LYS A 222 22.79 -16.17 -12.63
N ASP A 223 22.79 -16.94 -13.71
CA ASP A 223 22.55 -16.39 -15.04
C ASP A 223 21.12 -15.85 -15.17
N LEU A 224 21.00 -14.64 -15.73
CA LEU A 224 19.71 -13.97 -15.89
C LEU A 224 18.93 -14.48 -17.12
N ASP A 225 19.58 -15.18 -18.05
CA ASP A 225 18.96 -15.64 -19.29
C ASP A 225 17.71 -16.50 -19.05
N THR A 226 17.69 -17.32 -17.99
CA THR A 226 16.51 -18.11 -17.62
C THR A 226 15.33 -17.23 -17.21
N HIS A 227 15.58 -16.21 -16.37
CA HIS A 227 14.54 -15.27 -15.94
C HIS A 227 14.05 -14.40 -17.11
N ILE A 228 14.96 -14.01 -18.00
CA ILE A 228 14.65 -13.24 -19.21
C ILE A 228 13.79 -14.06 -20.17
N GLY A 229 14.13 -15.32 -20.39
CA GLY A 229 13.36 -16.23 -21.25
C GLY A 229 11.93 -16.43 -20.75
N GLU A 230 11.75 -16.63 -19.44
CA GLU A 230 10.41 -16.73 -18.86
C GLU A 230 9.65 -15.41 -18.99
N ALA A 231 10.28 -14.27 -18.66
CA ALA A 231 9.66 -12.96 -18.82
C ALA A 231 9.27 -12.66 -20.27
N GLN A 232 10.10 -13.06 -21.25
CA GLN A 232 9.81 -12.92 -22.68
C GLN A 232 8.60 -13.75 -23.10
N LYS A 233 8.52 -15.02 -22.65
CA LYS A 233 7.37 -15.89 -22.90
C LYS A 233 6.09 -15.29 -22.33
N GLN A 234 6.13 -14.79 -21.10
CA GLN A 234 4.99 -14.18 -20.42
C GLN A 234 4.59 -12.82 -21.04
N ALA A 235 5.54 -12.06 -21.56
CA ALA A 235 5.28 -10.80 -22.25
C ALA A 235 4.60 -11.00 -23.62
N THR A 236 5.04 -12.01 -24.38
CA THR A 236 4.62 -12.29 -25.77
C THR A 236 3.37 -13.17 -25.90
N LYS A 237 2.98 -13.90 -24.86
CA LYS A 237 1.78 -14.75 -24.89
C LYS A 237 0.49 -13.96 -25.13
N CYS A 238 -0.50 -14.65 -25.70
CA CYS A 238 -1.85 -14.10 -25.84
C CYS A 238 -2.48 -13.81 -24.47
N LYS A 239 -2.91 -12.56 -24.27
CA LYS A 239 -3.48 -12.09 -22.98
C LYS A 239 -4.99 -12.31 -22.86
N MET A 240 -5.66 -12.81 -23.90
CA MET A 240 -7.12 -13.03 -23.92
C MET A 240 -7.59 -14.03 -22.85
N GLY A 241 -6.75 -14.99 -22.46
CA GLY A 241 -7.07 -15.94 -21.39
C GLY A 241 -7.37 -15.27 -20.04
N CYS A 242 -6.84 -14.05 -19.82
CA CYS A 242 -7.07 -13.24 -18.62
C CYS A 242 -8.56 -12.86 -18.45
N PHE A 243 -9.31 -12.83 -19.55
CA PHE A 243 -10.73 -12.45 -19.59
C PHE A 243 -11.66 -13.65 -19.76
N SER A 244 -11.13 -14.88 -19.67
CA SER A 244 -11.95 -16.08 -19.76
C SER A 244 -12.92 -16.21 -18.57
N MET A 245 -14.04 -16.90 -18.78
CA MET A 245 -15.08 -17.06 -17.76
C MET A 245 -14.56 -17.70 -16.47
N ASP A 246 -13.71 -18.71 -16.61
CA ASP A 246 -13.13 -19.42 -15.47
C ASP A 246 -12.16 -18.52 -14.68
N ARG A 247 -11.42 -17.65 -15.38
CA ARG A 247 -10.56 -16.66 -14.72
C ARG A 247 -11.37 -15.58 -14.02
N MET A 248 -12.45 -15.08 -14.61
CA MET A 248 -13.34 -14.12 -13.93
C MET A 248 -13.97 -14.71 -12.65
N LYS A 249 -14.40 -15.98 -12.68
CA LYS A 249 -14.88 -16.70 -11.48
C LYS A 249 -13.78 -16.81 -10.42
N TYR A 250 -12.54 -17.12 -10.83
CA TYR A 250 -11.39 -17.16 -9.93
C TYR A 250 -11.10 -15.81 -9.28
N TYR A 251 -11.10 -14.71 -10.05
CA TYR A 251 -10.88 -13.37 -9.50
C TYR A 251 -11.95 -13.01 -8.47
N ASN A 252 -13.22 -13.26 -8.79
CA ASN A 252 -14.31 -13.01 -7.84
C ASN A 252 -14.14 -13.81 -6.54
N LYS A 253 -13.77 -15.10 -6.65
CA LYS A 253 -13.51 -15.93 -5.47
C LYS A 253 -12.38 -15.34 -4.60
N GLN A 254 -11.29 -14.88 -5.22
CA GLN A 254 -10.18 -14.27 -4.50
C GLN A 254 -10.54 -12.92 -3.87
N LEU A 255 -11.34 -12.09 -4.54
CA LEU A 255 -11.83 -10.83 -4.00
C LEU A 255 -12.80 -11.05 -2.82
N CYS A 256 -13.72 -12.01 -2.93
CA CYS A 256 -14.59 -12.39 -1.81
C CYS A 256 -13.78 -12.88 -0.60
N GLN A 257 -12.81 -13.77 -0.82
CA GLN A 257 -11.92 -14.25 0.23
C GLN A 257 -11.17 -13.09 0.90
N ARG A 258 -10.61 -12.17 0.12
CA ARG A 258 -9.90 -10.99 0.63
C ARG A 258 -10.81 -10.08 1.47
N LYS A 259 -12.07 -9.94 1.06
CA LYS A 259 -13.09 -9.21 1.84
C LYS A 259 -13.45 -9.92 3.15
N GLU A 260 -13.57 -11.25 3.14
CA GLU A 260 -13.79 -12.07 4.34
C GLU A 260 -12.60 -12.00 5.31
N GLU A 261 -11.37 -11.91 4.80
CA GLU A 261 -10.15 -11.68 5.59
C GLU A 261 -10.13 -10.30 6.26
N GLY A 262 -11.01 -9.38 5.86
CA GLY A 262 -11.16 -8.05 6.46
C GLY A 262 -10.55 -6.90 5.65
N TYR A 263 -10.01 -7.17 4.46
CA TYR A 263 -9.54 -6.12 3.56
C TYR A 263 -10.70 -5.43 2.83
N ARG A 264 -10.55 -4.13 2.55
CA ARG A 264 -11.40 -3.46 1.57
C ARG A 264 -10.91 -3.80 0.17
N THR A 265 -11.83 -4.25 -0.68
CA THR A 265 -11.53 -4.61 -2.07
C THR A 265 -11.83 -3.44 -3.00
N SER A 266 -10.85 -3.01 -3.80
CA SER A 266 -11.02 -2.03 -4.87
C SER A 266 -10.70 -2.63 -6.25
N PHE A 267 -10.89 -1.84 -7.32
CA PHE A 267 -10.47 -2.24 -8.67
C PHE A 267 -8.98 -2.59 -8.75
N ILE A 268 -8.14 -2.01 -7.88
CA ILE A 268 -6.70 -2.29 -7.85
C ILE A 268 -6.42 -3.72 -7.40
N ASP A 269 -7.25 -4.30 -6.54
CA ASP A 269 -7.11 -5.71 -6.18
C ASP A 269 -7.41 -6.62 -7.36
N LEU A 270 -8.41 -6.28 -8.19
CA LEU A 270 -8.68 -7.00 -9.43
C LEU A 270 -7.51 -6.84 -10.41
N TRP A 271 -6.99 -5.62 -10.55
CA TRP A 271 -5.82 -5.36 -11.40
C TRP A 271 -4.59 -6.16 -10.96
N GLY A 272 -4.32 -6.27 -9.65
CA GLY A 272 -3.26 -7.10 -9.11
C GLY A 272 -3.40 -8.58 -9.47
N LEU A 273 -4.63 -9.12 -9.40
CA LEU A 273 -4.92 -10.51 -9.82
C LEU A 273 -4.76 -10.70 -11.34
N MET A 274 -5.07 -9.69 -12.13
CA MET A 274 -4.84 -9.73 -13.58
C MET A 274 -3.34 -9.68 -13.90
N ILE A 275 -2.57 -8.81 -13.24
CA ILE A 275 -1.11 -8.78 -13.34
C ILE A 275 -0.49 -10.12 -12.95
N GLU A 276 -0.96 -10.74 -11.87
CA GLU A 276 -0.55 -12.09 -11.44
C GLU A 276 -0.71 -13.11 -12.57
N TYR A 277 -1.86 -13.12 -13.23
CA TYR A 277 -2.10 -14.00 -14.37
C TYR A 277 -1.22 -13.65 -15.58
N LEU A 278 -1.05 -12.36 -15.86
CA LEU A 278 -0.25 -11.88 -16.97
C LEU A 278 1.23 -12.23 -16.83
N LEU A 279 1.75 -12.26 -15.59
CA LEU A 279 3.16 -12.55 -15.30
C LEU A 279 3.43 -14.03 -14.99
N ASN A 280 2.45 -14.78 -14.45
CA ASN A 280 2.71 -16.12 -13.89
C ASN A 280 1.76 -17.25 -14.35
N ASP A 281 0.77 -16.98 -15.23
CA ASP A 281 -0.28 -17.93 -15.69
C ASP A 281 -1.21 -18.51 -14.60
N GLY A 282 -0.92 -18.24 -13.33
CA GLY A 282 -1.60 -18.83 -12.19
C GLY A 282 -1.33 -18.08 -10.90
N LYS A 283 -1.83 -18.65 -9.80
CA LYS A 283 -1.70 -18.09 -8.47
C LYS A 283 -0.22 -18.04 -8.09
N ASP A 284 0.24 -16.87 -7.70
CA ASP A 284 1.55 -16.66 -7.10
C ASP A 284 1.38 -16.42 -5.59
N PRO A 285 1.77 -17.36 -4.72
CA PRO A 285 1.58 -17.21 -3.28
C PRO A 285 2.60 -16.27 -2.63
N HIS A 286 3.65 -15.85 -3.35
CA HIS A 286 4.77 -15.13 -2.77
C HIS A 286 4.37 -13.78 -2.16
N LYS A 287 5.12 -13.39 -1.12
CA LYS A 287 4.91 -12.17 -0.35
C LYS A 287 6.15 -11.28 -0.36
N LEU A 288 6.01 -10.04 0.11
CA LEU A 288 7.13 -9.11 0.16
C LEU A 288 8.12 -9.47 1.29
N SER A 289 7.62 -9.93 2.44
CA SER A 289 8.46 -10.39 3.55
C SER A 289 9.35 -11.57 3.19
N GLU A 290 8.90 -12.46 2.28
CA GLU A 290 9.65 -13.64 1.84
C GLU A 290 10.92 -13.26 1.04
N GLN A 291 10.98 -12.06 0.46
CA GLN A 291 12.18 -11.56 -0.21
C GLN A 291 13.36 -11.32 0.73
N GLN A 292 13.15 -11.36 2.06
CA GLN A 292 14.25 -11.33 3.03
C GLN A 292 15.24 -12.51 2.83
N GLU A 293 14.78 -13.64 2.29
CA GLU A 293 15.67 -14.77 1.95
C GLU A 293 16.70 -14.36 0.89
N ALA A 294 16.34 -13.48 -0.04
CA ALA A 294 17.24 -12.95 -1.06
C ALA A 294 18.24 -11.91 -0.52
N LEU A 295 18.19 -11.60 0.77
CA LEU A 295 19.01 -10.57 1.42
C LEU A 295 19.81 -11.09 2.61
N CYS A 296 19.55 -12.33 3.04
CA CYS A 296 20.05 -12.89 4.29
C CYS A 296 21.57 -12.83 4.40
N ASP A 297 22.30 -12.98 3.28
CA ASP A 297 23.75 -12.95 3.21
C ASP A 297 24.30 -11.66 2.56
N GLY A 298 23.43 -10.73 2.16
CA GLY A 298 23.82 -9.56 1.36
C GLY A 298 24.16 -9.92 -0.10
N GLN A 299 23.70 -11.08 -0.57
CA GLN A 299 24.02 -11.63 -1.89
C GLN A 299 23.35 -10.90 -3.05
N ASN A 300 22.24 -10.19 -2.82
CA ASN A 300 21.60 -9.31 -3.78
C ASN A 300 21.52 -7.87 -3.24
N PRO A 301 21.34 -6.85 -4.10
CA PRO A 301 20.99 -5.50 -3.66
C PRO A 301 19.68 -5.49 -2.84
N LEU A 302 19.44 -4.47 -2.01
CA LEU A 302 18.15 -4.32 -1.32
C LEU A 302 17.09 -3.76 -2.29
N PRO A 303 15.95 -4.44 -2.51
CA PRO A 303 14.87 -3.92 -3.32
C PRO A 303 14.05 -2.91 -2.53
N ILE A 304 13.81 -1.75 -3.13
CA ILE A 304 12.95 -0.70 -2.57
C ILE A 304 11.85 -0.36 -3.58
N TYR A 305 10.61 -0.62 -3.21
CA TYR A 305 9.44 -0.31 -4.04
C TYR A 305 8.80 1.00 -3.57
N VAL A 306 8.33 1.80 -4.52
CA VAL A 306 7.85 3.17 -4.24
C VAL A 306 6.39 3.34 -4.64
N SER A 307 5.61 3.95 -3.74
CA SER A 307 4.26 4.43 -4.04
C SER A 307 4.03 5.82 -3.46
N VAL A 308 2.87 6.41 -3.76
CA VAL A 308 2.45 7.70 -3.20
C VAL A 308 1.14 7.52 -2.46
N CYS A 309 1.09 7.99 -1.22
CA CYS A 309 -0.12 8.11 -0.45
C CYS A 309 -0.87 9.38 -0.84
N VAL A 310 -2.19 9.25 -1.02
CA VAL A 310 -3.12 10.32 -1.41
C VAL A 310 -4.35 10.30 -0.50
N ARG A 311 -5.17 11.35 -0.59
CA ARG A 311 -6.42 11.46 0.16
C ARG A 311 -7.60 11.65 -0.77
N ASP A 312 -8.73 11.05 -0.42
CA ASP A 312 -9.92 11.10 -1.26
C ASP A 312 -10.49 12.52 -1.44
N SER A 313 -10.37 13.36 -0.41
CA SER A 313 -10.88 14.74 -0.44
C SER A 313 -9.96 15.76 -1.13
N TYR A 314 -8.78 15.34 -1.63
CA TYR A 314 -7.78 16.24 -2.20
C TYR A 314 -7.32 15.74 -3.57
N SER A 315 -6.90 16.67 -4.44
CA SER A 315 -6.21 16.27 -5.67
C SER A 315 -4.80 15.76 -5.33
N THR A 316 -4.21 14.98 -6.25
CA THR A 316 -2.81 14.53 -6.08
C THR A 316 -1.82 15.69 -6.03
N ASN A 317 -2.14 16.83 -6.64
CA ASN A 317 -1.32 18.04 -6.52
C ASN A 317 -1.41 18.65 -5.12
N ASP A 318 -2.59 18.62 -4.50
CA ASP A 318 -2.85 19.23 -3.19
C ASP A 318 -2.35 18.37 -2.02
N PHE A 319 -2.35 17.04 -2.16
CA PHE A 319 -1.85 16.12 -1.14
C PHE A 319 -1.18 14.87 -1.71
N LYS A 320 0.07 14.65 -1.32
CA LYS A 320 0.89 13.52 -1.75
C LYS A 320 2.03 13.27 -0.76
N GLU A 321 2.29 12.00 -0.47
CA GLU A 321 3.35 11.59 0.46
C GLU A 321 4.04 10.32 -0.03
N TRP A 322 5.37 10.33 -0.05
CA TRP A 322 6.16 9.17 -0.46
C TRP A 322 6.02 8.01 0.53
N VAL A 323 5.70 6.84 0.00
CA VAL A 323 5.65 5.58 0.74
C VAL A 323 6.74 4.66 0.20
N GLU A 324 7.54 4.14 1.11
CA GLU A 324 8.61 3.20 0.84
C GLU A 324 8.17 1.79 1.27
N PHE A 325 8.48 0.79 0.45
CA PHE A 325 8.28 -0.62 0.77
C PHE A 325 9.60 -1.36 0.59
N THR A 326 10.01 -2.08 1.61
CA THR A 326 11.15 -3.00 1.57
C THR A 326 10.72 -4.36 2.08
N PRO A 327 11.53 -5.42 1.93
CA PRO A 327 11.24 -6.70 2.57
C PRO A 327 11.17 -6.62 4.10
N TYR A 328 11.78 -5.60 4.73
CA TYR A 328 11.81 -5.42 6.18
C TYR A 328 10.66 -4.58 6.72
N GLU A 329 10.47 -3.39 6.14
CA GLU A 329 9.47 -2.44 6.60
C GLU A 329 8.80 -1.64 5.47
N VAL A 330 7.60 -1.15 5.75
CA VAL A 330 6.80 -0.25 4.91
C VAL A 330 6.51 1.03 5.69
N GLY A 331 6.70 2.20 5.11
CA GLY A 331 6.45 3.43 5.85
C GLY A 331 6.43 4.72 5.03
N LEU A 332 6.02 5.79 5.72
CA LEU A 332 5.91 7.14 5.18
C LEU A 332 7.16 7.94 5.55
N LEU A 333 7.91 8.38 4.54
CA LEU A 333 9.20 9.06 4.73
C LEU A 333 9.08 10.35 5.53
N LYS A 334 8.01 11.12 5.28
CA LYS A 334 7.73 12.40 5.94
C LYS A 334 7.62 12.27 7.47
N TYR A 335 7.02 11.18 7.95
CA TYR A 335 6.74 11.00 9.38
C TYR A 335 7.78 10.15 10.10
N GLY A 336 8.70 9.50 9.36
CA GLY A 336 9.59 8.50 9.94
C GLY A 336 8.82 7.38 10.62
N ALA A 337 7.68 6.98 10.05
CA ALA A 337 6.76 6.02 10.64
C ALA A 337 6.65 4.78 9.76
N PHE A 338 7.06 3.64 10.32
CA PHE A 338 7.23 2.39 9.62
C PHE A 338 6.55 1.24 10.36
N VAL A 339 6.07 0.26 9.60
CA VAL A 339 5.53 -1.01 10.09
C VAL A 339 6.32 -2.15 9.47
N ARG A 340 6.40 -3.28 10.16
CA ARG A 340 6.91 -4.51 9.56
C ARG A 340 6.10 -4.86 8.32
N THR A 341 6.78 -5.34 7.28
CA THR A 341 6.16 -5.63 5.99
C THR A 341 5.01 -6.62 6.10
N GLU A 342 5.14 -7.67 6.93
CA GLU A 342 4.08 -8.65 7.14
C GLU A 342 2.82 -8.09 7.85
N HIS A 343 2.93 -6.90 8.44
CA HIS A 343 1.82 -6.23 9.13
C HIS A 343 1.16 -5.14 8.28
N PHE A 344 1.70 -4.82 7.11
CA PHE A 344 1.12 -3.82 6.23
C PHE A 344 -0.31 -4.22 5.81
N GLY A 345 -1.26 -3.31 5.99
CA GLY A 345 -2.69 -3.54 5.74
C GLY A 345 -3.49 -3.99 6.97
N SER A 346 -2.82 -4.36 8.07
CA SER A 346 -3.45 -4.64 9.36
C SER A 346 -3.98 -3.37 10.05
N GLU A 347 -4.82 -3.55 11.07
CA GLU A 347 -5.42 -2.41 11.79
C GLU A 347 -4.55 -2.03 13.00
N PHE A 348 -4.12 -0.77 13.02
CA PHE A 348 -3.35 -0.20 14.11
C PHE A 348 -4.12 0.91 14.80
N PHE A 349 -3.78 1.15 16.06
CA PHE A 349 -4.21 2.32 16.81
C PHE A 349 -3.12 2.76 17.76
N MET A 350 -2.74 4.05 17.74
CA MET A 350 -1.63 4.56 18.57
C MET A 350 -0.35 3.71 18.40
N GLY A 351 -0.13 3.18 17.18
CA GLY A 351 0.96 2.31 16.74
C GLY A 351 1.13 1.01 17.48
N ARG A 352 0.04 0.51 18.04
CA ARG A 352 -0.12 -0.88 18.46
C ARG A 352 -0.98 -1.60 17.44
N LEU A 353 -0.62 -2.84 17.15
CA LEU A 353 -1.35 -3.72 16.25
C LEU A 353 -2.56 -4.28 17.01
N LEU A 354 -3.77 -3.81 16.66
CA LEU A 354 -4.99 -4.27 17.33
C LEU A 354 -5.60 -5.48 16.61
N LYS A 355 -5.56 -5.48 15.28
CA LYS A 355 -6.05 -6.61 14.48
C LYS A 355 -5.09 -6.93 13.35
N LYS A 356 -4.41 -8.07 13.49
CA LYS A 356 -3.50 -8.61 12.49
C LYS A 356 -4.30 -9.24 11.34
N LEU A 357 -4.05 -8.74 10.13
CA LEU A 357 -4.55 -9.34 8.88
C LEU A 357 -3.45 -10.23 8.26
N PRO A 358 -3.81 -11.23 7.45
CA PRO A 358 -2.81 -12.02 6.74
C PRO A 358 -2.07 -11.15 5.73
N GLU A 359 -0.73 -11.27 5.65
CA GLU A 359 0.07 -10.50 4.71
C GLU A 359 -0.43 -10.68 3.27
N SER A 360 -0.57 -9.57 2.55
CA SER A 360 -1.03 -9.59 1.16
C SER A 360 0.00 -10.23 0.24
N ARG A 361 -0.47 -11.08 -0.68
CA ARG A 361 0.35 -11.58 -1.80
C ARG A 361 0.95 -10.40 -2.58
N ILE A 362 2.16 -10.59 -3.09
CA ILE A 362 2.92 -9.54 -3.77
C ILE A 362 2.18 -8.98 -4.99
N CYS A 363 1.30 -9.76 -5.62
CA CYS A 363 0.48 -9.31 -6.75
C CYS A 363 -0.46 -8.15 -6.41
N TYR A 364 -0.99 -8.08 -5.19
CA TYR A 364 -1.79 -6.93 -4.76
C TYR A 364 -0.94 -5.67 -4.62
N LEU A 365 0.30 -5.81 -4.15
CA LEU A 365 1.27 -4.70 -4.11
C LEU A 365 1.71 -4.29 -5.51
N GLN A 366 1.97 -5.24 -6.42
CA GLN A 366 2.24 -4.94 -7.84
C GLN A 366 1.07 -4.20 -8.50
N GLY A 367 -0.17 -4.59 -8.19
CA GLY A 367 -1.38 -3.87 -8.63
C GLY A 367 -1.38 -2.41 -8.17
N MET A 368 -1.05 -2.17 -6.90
CA MET A 368 -0.92 -0.81 -6.34
C MET A 368 0.23 -0.02 -6.98
N TRP A 369 1.44 -0.59 -6.99
CA TRP A 369 2.63 0.07 -7.52
C TRP A 369 2.50 0.39 -9.01
N SER A 370 1.64 -0.32 -9.75
CA SER A 370 1.37 -0.12 -11.18
C SER A 370 -0.06 0.35 -11.49
N SER A 371 -0.73 1.00 -10.52
CA SER A 371 -2.12 1.42 -10.66
C SER A 371 -2.37 2.42 -11.80
N ILE A 372 -1.34 3.08 -12.33
CA ILE A 372 -1.47 3.98 -13.49
C ILE A 372 -1.99 3.25 -14.75
N PHE A 373 -1.71 1.95 -14.87
CA PHE A 373 -2.15 1.14 -16.00
C PHE A 373 -3.56 0.58 -15.82
N SER A 374 -4.15 0.69 -14.62
CA SER A 374 -5.54 0.26 -14.37
C SER A 374 -6.54 1.11 -15.17
N VAL A 375 -6.22 2.39 -15.43
CA VAL A 375 -7.05 3.30 -16.23
C VAL A 375 -7.04 2.90 -17.71
N ASN A 376 -5.88 2.53 -18.24
CA ASN A 376 -5.74 2.08 -19.63
C ASN A 376 -6.46 0.74 -19.85
N LEU A 377 -6.55 -0.11 -18.81
CA LEU A 377 -7.30 -1.36 -18.88
C LEU A 377 -8.78 -1.11 -19.19
N LEU A 378 -9.41 -0.07 -18.63
CA LEU A 378 -10.81 0.28 -18.95
C LEU A 378 -10.98 0.65 -20.43
N GLN A 379 -10.02 1.38 -21.00
CA GLN A 379 -10.03 1.75 -22.42
C GLN A 379 -9.85 0.54 -23.33
N ILE A 380 -8.89 -0.36 -23.01
CA ILE A 380 -8.66 -1.61 -23.74
C ILE A 380 -9.87 -2.56 -23.60
N TRP A 381 -10.51 -2.60 -22.44
CA TRP A 381 -11.71 -3.39 -22.19
C TRP A 381 -12.89 -2.88 -23.04
N GLY A 382 -13.05 -1.55 -23.14
CA GLY A 382 -14.05 -0.91 -23.98
C GLY A 382 -13.89 -1.19 -25.48
N LEU A 383 -12.65 -1.33 -25.97
CA LEU A 383 -12.33 -1.61 -27.37
C LEU A 383 -12.47 -3.10 -27.77
N SER A 384 -12.61 -4.01 -26.80
CA SER A 384 -12.89 -5.42 -27.12
C SER A 384 -14.32 -5.56 -27.66
N HIS A 385 -14.50 -6.22 -28.80
CA HIS A 385 -15.80 -6.34 -29.51
C HIS A 385 -16.88 -7.11 -28.73
N SER A 386 -16.60 -7.56 -27.51
CA SER A 386 -17.54 -8.23 -26.60
C SER A 386 -17.94 -7.36 -25.39
N SER A 387 -17.58 -6.08 -25.36
CA SER A 387 -17.59 -5.26 -24.13
C SER A 387 -18.97 -4.69 -23.77
N GLU A 388 -19.79 -4.25 -24.72
CA GLU A 388 -21.16 -3.77 -24.41
C GLU A 388 -22.01 -4.90 -23.80
N ASP A 389 -21.92 -6.11 -24.35
CA ASP A 389 -22.55 -7.30 -23.78
C ASP A 389 -21.94 -7.71 -22.44
N PHE A 390 -20.64 -7.51 -22.23
CA PHE A 390 -19.98 -7.83 -20.97
C PHE A 390 -20.43 -6.91 -19.82
N TRP A 391 -20.43 -5.59 -20.02
CA TRP A 391 -20.90 -4.63 -19.01
C TRP A 391 -22.39 -4.85 -18.71
N ARG A 392 -23.22 -5.10 -19.73
CA ARG A 392 -24.63 -5.50 -19.54
C ARG A 392 -24.75 -6.81 -18.75
N ARG A 393 -23.95 -7.83 -19.05
CA ARG A 393 -24.03 -9.16 -18.43
C ARG A 393 -23.53 -9.24 -16.99
N TRP A 394 -22.61 -8.35 -16.59
CA TRP A 394 -21.93 -8.42 -15.28
C TRP A 394 -22.13 -7.20 -14.39
N THR A 395 -22.53 -6.05 -14.94
CA THR A 395 -22.74 -4.83 -14.15
C THR A 395 -24.14 -4.25 -14.26
N GLN A 396 -25.00 -4.71 -15.17
CA GLN A 396 -26.42 -4.39 -15.17
C GLN A 396 -27.24 -5.54 -14.60
N ASP A 397 -28.44 -5.23 -14.12
CA ASP A 397 -29.37 -6.23 -13.63
C ASP A 397 -29.85 -7.08 -14.81
N ARG A 398 -29.92 -8.42 -14.65
CA ARG A 398 -30.39 -9.28 -15.74
C ARG A 398 -31.89 -9.12 -15.87
N ILE A 399 -32.31 -8.75 -17.08
CA ILE A 399 -33.71 -8.69 -17.49
C ILE A 399 -33.90 -9.84 -18.47
N ASP A 400 -34.47 -10.94 -17.99
CA ASP A 400 -34.82 -12.07 -18.86
C ASP A 400 -36.24 -11.81 -19.42
N GLU A 401 -36.38 -11.75 -20.74
CA GLU A 401 -37.70 -11.68 -21.39
C GLU A 401 -38.31 -13.09 -21.34
N VAL A 402 -39.47 -13.23 -20.70
CA VAL A 402 -40.08 -14.53 -20.39
C VAL A 402 -40.86 -15.11 -21.58
N ASP A 403 -41.18 -14.27 -22.57
CA ASP A 403 -42.03 -14.63 -23.70
C ASP A 403 -41.16 -15.11 -24.88
N GLU A 404 -41.36 -16.35 -25.35
CA GLU A 404 -40.80 -16.80 -26.64
C GLU A 404 -41.49 -16.06 -27.80
N ASP A 405 -40.72 -15.73 -28.85
CA ASP A 405 -41.23 -15.01 -30.02
C ASP A 405 -42.45 -15.74 -30.61
N PRO A 406 -43.64 -15.10 -30.69
CA PRO A 406 -44.82 -15.76 -31.21
C PRO A 406 -44.66 -16.01 -32.71
N VAL A 407 -45.08 -17.19 -33.16
CA VAL A 407 -45.06 -17.64 -34.58
C VAL A 407 -45.99 -16.78 -35.48
N LEU A 408 -46.72 -15.81 -34.94
CA LEU A 408 -47.69 -14.95 -35.62
C LEU A 408 -47.55 -13.47 -35.18
N PRO A 409 -47.91 -12.49 -36.05
CA PRO A 409 -47.68 -11.07 -35.77
C PRO A 409 -48.48 -10.58 -34.54
N THR A 410 -47.77 -9.94 -33.62
CA THR A 410 -48.23 -9.45 -32.31
C THR A 410 -49.24 -8.29 -32.44
N ARG A 411 -50.28 -8.24 -31.59
CA ARG A 411 -51.24 -7.13 -31.56
C ARG A 411 -50.59 -5.88 -30.95
N PRO A 412 -50.96 -4.65 -31.38
CA PRO A 412 -50.23 -3.40 -31.06
C PRO A 412 -50.21 -2.96 -29.58
N HIS A 413 -50.78 -3.71 -28.64
CA HIS A 413 -50.91 -3.31 -27.23
C HIS A 413 -50.47 -4.37 -26.20
N GLU A 414 -49.76 -5.44 -26.60
CA GLU A 414 -49.17 -6.39 -25.64
C GLU A 414 -47.86 -5.83 -25.06
N LEU A 415 -47.82 -5.64 -23.74
CA LEU A 415 -46.61 -5.26 -23.00
C LEU A 415 -45.81 -6.53 -22.67
N ARG A 416 -44.56 -6.61 -23.12
CA ARG A 416 -43.65 -7.73 -22.82
C ARG A 416 -43.40 -7.87 -21.32
N THR A 417 -43.50 -9.09 -20.79
CA THR A 417 -43.22 -9.35 -19.37
C THR A 417 -41.72 -9.57 -19.19
N ARG A 418 -41.10 -8.74 -18.33
CA ARG A 418 -39.67 -8.75 -18.05
C ARG A 418 -39.41 -9.27 -16.64
N MET A 419 -38.66 -10.36 -16.51
CA MET A 419 -38.25 -10.90 -15.22
C MET A 419 -37.01 -10.16 -14.73
N TYR A 420 -37.12 -9.51 -13.57
CA TYR A 420 -36.01 -8.85 -12.89
C TYR A 420 -35.29 -9.87 -12.00
N ALA A 421 -34.06 -10.24 -12.36
CA ALA A 421 -33.20 -11.06 -11.52
C ALA A 421 -32.21 -10.14 -10.76
N PRO A 422 -32.20 -10.16 -9.41
CA PRO A 422 -31.23 -9.37 -8.64
C PRO A 422 -29.79 -9.78 -9.00
N PRO A 423 -28.82 -8.85 -8.94
CA PRO A 423 -27.44 -9.13 -9.32
C PRO A 423 -26.88 -10.29 -8.50
N GLY A 424 -26.35 -11.31 -9.18
CA GLY A 424 -25.67 -12.41 -8.53
C GLY A 424 -24.44 -11.92 -7.73
N PRO A 425 -23.92 -12.71 -6.78
CA PRO A 425 -22.80 -12.30 -5.91
C PRO A 425 -21.56 -11.80 -6.67
N LEU A 426 -21.33 -12.34 -7.88
CA LEU A 426 -20.22 -11.96 -8.75
C LEU A 426 -20.42 -10.57 -9.40
N SER A 427 -21.66 -10.24 -9.75
CA SER A 427 -22.03 -8.94 -10.33
C SER A 427 -21.95 -7.83 -9.29
N SER A 428 -22.46 -8.08 -8.08
CA SER A 428 -22.43 -7.09 -6.99
C SER A 428 -21.02 -6.83 -6.48
N ALA A 429 -20.16 -7.86 -6.39
CA ALA A 429 -18.75 -7.70 -6.02
C ALA A 429 -17.96 -6.92 -7.08
N LEU A 430 -18.12 -7.23 -8.37
CA LEU A 430 -17.51 -6.47 -9.47
C LEU A 430 -18.03 -5.03 -9.48
N ARG A 431 -19.35 -4.82 -9.40
CA ARG A 431 -19.97 -3.48 -9.35
C ARG A 431 -19.46 -2.68 -8.14
N GLY A 432 -19.27 -3.32 -6.98
CA GLY A 432 -18.66 -2.71 -5.80
C GLY A 432 -17.20 -2.30 -6.03
N ALA A 433 -16.38 -3.18 -6.60
CA ALA A 433 -14.99 -2.86 -6.93
C ALA A 433 -14.85 -1.76 -7.99
N LEU A 434 -15.84 -1.63 -8.88
CA LEU A 434 -15.90 -0.66 -9.98
C LEU A 434 -16.57 0.68 -9.60
N THR A 435 -17.18 0.80 -8.42
CA THR A 435 -17.81 2.06 -7.97
C THR A 435 -16.86 2.94 -7.16
N ASP A 436 -15.76 2.37 -6.66
CA ASP A 436 -14.65 3.10 -6.03
C ASP A 436 -13.68 3.70 -7.06
N ARG A 437 -12.84 4.66 -6.62
CA ARG A 437 -11.82 5.28 -7.49
C ARG A 437 -10.92 4.21 -8.13
N PHE A 438 -10.99 4.08 -9.46
CA PHE A 438 -10.33 3.04 -10.25
C PHE A 438 -8.80 2.94 -10.12
N SER A 439 -8.14 3.96 -9.59
CA SER A 439 -6.67 4.05 -9.51
C SER A 439 -6.11 4.00 -8.09
N VAL A 440 -6.96 3.93 -7.07
CA VAL A 440 -6.55 4.07 -5.65
C VAL A 440 -6.75 2.74 -4.91
N ALA A 441 -5.66 2.21 -4.37
CA ALA A 441 -5.72 1.11 -3.41
C ALA A 441 -6.03 1.66 -2.01
N GLN A 442 -6.95 1.03 -1.28
CA GLN A 442 -7.37 1.48 0.04
C GLN A 442 -6.83 0.50 1.09
N HIS A 443 -6.02 1.01 2.02
CA HIS A 443 -5.41 0.21 3.09
C HIS A 443 -5.76 0.80 4.45
N HIS A 444 -5.85 -0.03 5.49
CA HIS A 444 -6.00 0.48 6.85
C HIS A 444 -4.86 1.44 7.19
N ASN A 445 -5.26 2.59 7.75
CA ASN A 445 -4.31 3.62 8.13
C ASN A 445 -3.52 3.19 9.37
N PHE A 446 -2.27 2.77 9.19
CA PHE A 446 -1.43 2.39 10.31
C PHE A 446 -1.07 3.59 11.22
N LEU A 447 -1.21 4.82 10.74
CA LEU A 447 -1.06 6.05 11.55
C LEU A 447 -2.33 6.41 12.35
N LYS A 448 -3.37 5.57 12.34
CA LYS A 448 -4.64 5.88 12.98
C LYS A 448 -4.47 6.24 14.47
N GLY A 449 -5.06 7.38 14.81
CA GLY A 449 -5.05 7.98 16.14
C GLY A 449 -3.89 8.97 16.36
N TYR A 450 -2.77 8.85 15.64
CA TYR A 450 -1.55 9.61 15.97
C TYR A 450 -1.75 11.12 15.95
N GLN A 451 -0.93 11.78 16.77
CA GLN A 451 -0.84 13.23 16.88
C GLN A 451 0.59 13.67 16.53
N LEU A 452 0.70 14.79 15.82
CA LEU A 452 1.99 15.41 15.55
C LEU A 452 2.57 16.04 16.82
N HIS A 453 3.89 16.03 16.90
CA HIS A 453 4.62 16.73 17.96
C HIS A 453 4.45 18.25 17.83
N ASN A 454 4.46 19.00 18.92
CA ASN A 454 4.26 20.46 18.89
C ASN A 454 5.28 21.19 17.99
N SER A 455 6.52 20.71 17.98
CA SER A 455 7.62 21.24 17.17
C SER A 455 7.90 20.42 15.91
N TYR A 456 6.92 19.72 15.33
CA TYR A 456 7.15 18.88 14.14
C TYR A 456 7.69 19.68 12.94
N MET A 457 7.38 20.97 12.87
CA MET A 457 7.86 21.91 11.85
C MET A 457 9.32 22.34 12.02
N GLU A 458 9.94 22.02 13.15
CA GLU A 458 11.38 22.22 13.40
C GLU A 458 12.19 20.97 13.05
N ASN A 459 11.51 19.83 12.80
CA ASN A 459 12.18 18.59 12.44
C ASN A 459 12.65 18.61 10.99
N GLU A 460 13.97 18.58 10.78
CA GLU A 460 14.58 18.65 9.46
C GLU A 460 14.09 17.54 8.51
N HIS A 461 13.88 16.32 9.02
CA HIS A 461 13.42 15.20 8.20
C HIS A 461 11.96 15.34 7.77
N PHE A 462 11.09 15.88 8.63
CA PHE A 462 9.72 16.21 8.23
C PHE A 462 9.73 17.34 7.18
N CYS A 463 10.48 18.41 7.45
CA CYS A 463 10.59 19.56 6.56
C CYS A 463 11.16 19.21 5.18
N ARG A 464 12.03 18.21 5.08
CA ARG A 464 12.58 17.69 3.82
C ARG A 464 11.51 17.18 2.85
N TRP A 465 10.38 16.69 3.37
CA TRP A 465 9.29 16.13 2.58
C TRP A 465 8.02 16.99 2.64
N LYS A 466 8.15 18.23 3.16
CA LYS A 466 7.05 19.17 3.33
C LYS A 466 6.71 19.82 1.99
N ASP A 467 5.78 19.21 1.29
CA ASP A 467 5.41 19.59 -0.08
C ASP A 467 4.01 20.22 -0.20
N THR A 468 3.18 20.11 0.84
CA THR A 468 1.76 20.45 0.74
C THR A 468 1.37 21.57 1.70
N VAL A 469 0.37 22.37 1.32
CA VAL A 469 -0.19 23.41 2.21
C VAL A 469 -0.74 22.78 3.50
N LEU A 470 -1.24 21.54 3.40
CA LEU A 470 -1.78 20.78 4.53
C LEU A 470 -0.71 20.44 5.58
N ASP A 471 0.57 20.40 5.20
CA ASP A 471 1.65 20.10 6.15
C ASP A 471 1.79 21.18 7.25
N THR A 472 1.30 22.40 7.01
CA THR A 472 1.27 23.48 8.02
C THR A 472 0.07 23.40 8.97
N ARG A 473 -0.87 22.48 8.71
CA ARG A 473 -2.15 22.37 9.43
C ARG A 473 -2.25 21.00 10.09
N PRO A 474 -1.73 20.82 11.32
CA PRO A 474 -1.55 19.49 11.92
C PRO A 474 -2.87 18.72 12.07
N ASN A 475 -3.98 19.41 12.35
CA ASN A 475 -5.30 18.78 12.47
C ASN A 475 -5.85 18.28 11.13
N GLN A 476 -5.53 18.96 10.02
CA GLN A 476 -5.92 18.52 8.68
C GLN A 476 -4.97 17.43 8.20
N LEU A 477 -3.67 17.57 8.49
CA LEU A 477 -2.64 16.59 8.18
C LEU A 477 -2.87 15.28 8.92
N MET A 478 -3.29 15.31 10.18
CA MET A 478 -3.67 14.12 10.95
C MET A 478 -5.19 13.90 10.99
N HIS A 479 -5.97 14.57 10.12
CA HIS A 479 -7.36 14.19 9.95
C HIS A 479 -7.33 12.72 9.57
N ASN A 480 -7.84 11.85 10.44
CA ASN A 480 -7.66 10.40 10.36
C ASN A 480 -8.83 9.78 9.59
N PRO A 481 -8.80 9.68 8.25
CA PRO A 481 -9.58 8.65 7.61
C PRO A 481 -9.07 7.31 8.13
N ASP A 482 -9.97 6.36 8.33
CA ASP A 482 -9.62 4.99 8.71
C ASP A 482 -8.72 4.30 7.67
N GLN A 483 -8.51 4.93 6.51
CA GLN A 483 -7.87 4.36 5.35
C GLN A 483 -6.82 5.31 4.75
N LEU A 484 -5.75 4.74 4.20
CA LEU A 484 -4.76 5.39 3.35
C LEU A 484 -5.04 5.00 1.90
N GLY A 485 -5.22 6.00 1.05
CA GLY A 485 -5.25 5.80 -0.40
C GLY A 485 -3.83 5.74 -0.95
N MET A 486 -3.50 4.72 -1.72
CA MET A 486 -2.19 4.57 -2.34
C MET A 486 -2.30 4.42 -3.86
N ILE A 487 -1.37 5.06 -4.56
CA ILE A 487 -1.31 5.05 -6.02
C ILE A 487 0.12 4.84 -6.51
N ASP A 488 0.25 4.48 -7.80
CA ASP A 488 1.52 4.45 -8.53
C ASP A 488 2.24 5.81 -8.44
N ALA A 489 3.52 5.78 -8.07
CA ALA A 489 4.36 6.98 -7.99
C ALA A 489 4.45 7.75 -9.33
N GLY A 490 4.25 7.06 -10.45
CA GLY A 490 4.20 7.65 -11.79
C GLY A 490 3.10 8.70 -11.99
N PHE A 491 2.05 8.71 -11.15
CA PHE A 491 1.05 9.78 -11.14
C PHE A 491 1.59 11.11 -10.61
N PHE A 492 2.68 11.08 -9.82
CA PHE A 492 3.33 12.28 -9.29
C PHE A 492 4.60 12.60 -10.08
N ILE A 493 5.68 11.86 -9.83
CA ILE A 493 6.95 11.97 -10.56
C ILE A 493 7.36 10.55 -10.91
N ASN A 494 7.63 10.31 -12.19
CA ASN A 494 8.01 9.00 -12.71
C ASN A 494 9.47 8.64 -12.35
N THR A 495 9.81 8.65 -11.06
CA THR A 495 11.12 8.31 -10.50
C THR A 495 10.98 7.59 -9.16
N SER A 496 11.88 6.64 -8.91
CA SER A 496 11.96 5.89 -7.65
C SER A 496 13.03 6.44 -6.70
N SER A 497 13.53 7.66 -6.94
CA SER A 497 14.66 8.22 -6.19
C SER A 497 14.36 8.64 -4.75
N ALA A 498 13.11 8.95 -4.38
CA ALA A 498 12.80 9.55 -3.07
C ALA A 498 13.31 8.73 -1.86
N PRO A 499 13.08 7.40 -1.77
CA PRO A 499 13.67 6.57 -0.72
C PRO A 499 15.20 6.63 -0.63
N LEU A 500 15.89 6.75 -1.77
CA LEU A 500 17.35 6.71 -1.83
C LEU A 500 18.00 8.06 -1.47
N LEU A 501 17.24 9.15 -1.53
CA LEU A 501 17.67 10.48 -1.09
C LEU A 501 17.43 10.74 0.40
N ARG A 502 17.14 9.69 1.18
CA ARG A 502 17.17 9.73 2.64
C ARG A 502 18.62 9.91 3.09
N PRO A 503 18.93 10.90 3.97
CA PRO A 503 20.29 11.12 4.43
C PRO A 503 20.94 9.87 5.05
N GLN A 504 20.13 9.01 5.69
CA GLN A 504 20.62 7.83 6.39
C GLN A 504 21.12 6.71 5.47
N ARG A 505 20.82 6.77 4.16
CA ARG A 505 21.34 5.79 3.19
C ARG A 505 22.69 6.18 2.59
N GLU A 506 23.10 7.45 2.74
CA GLU A 506 24.41 7.94 2.31
C GLU A 506 24.79 7.49 0.89
N VAL A 507 23.85 7.61 -0.06
CA VAL A 507 24.07 7.17 -1.45
C VAL A 507 25.09 8.07 -2.12
N ASP A 508 26.20 7.49 -2.58
CA ASP A 508 27.29 8.19 -3.25
C ASP A 508 27.08 8.27 -4.76
N VAL A 509 26.61 7.17 -5.37
CA VAL A 509 26.45 7.05 -6.83
C VAL A 509 25.07 6.49 -7.16
N ILE A 510 24.38 7.18 -8.06
CA ILE A 510 23.08 6.79 -8.59
C ILE A 510 23.23 6.41 -10.06
N ILE A 511 22.87 5.17 -10.39
CA ILE A 511 22.64 4.74 -11.77
C ILE A 511 21.15 4.96 -12.06
N TYR A 512 20.83 6.02 -12.79
CA TYR A 512 19.47 6.40 -13.15
C TYR A 512 19.08 5.80 -14.50
N LEU A 513 18.27 4.74 -14.46
CA LEU A 513 17.75 4.04 -15.63
C LEU A 513 16.38 4.63 -16.03
N SER A 514 16.36 5.43 -17.11
CA SER A 514 15.12 6.04 -17.60
C SER A 514 14.49 5.24 -18.73
N TYR A 515 13.31 4.69 -18.43
CA TYR A 515 12.42 4.02 -19.39
C TYR A 515 11.26 4.93 -19.80
N THR A 516 11.37 6.25 -19.67
CA THR A 516 10.30 7.18 -20.07
C THR A 516 10.18 7.27 -21.60
N THR A 517 8.95 7.36 -22.12
CA THR A 517 8.66 7.52 -23.57
C THR A 517 8.34 8.98 -23.89
N GLY A 518 8.74 9.44 -25.07
CA GLY A 518 8.52 10.82 -25.52
C GLY A 518 9.66 11.71 -25.04
N SER A 519 9.41 12.55 -24.03
CA SER A 519 10.48 13.35 -23.43
C SER A 519 11.29 12.50 -22.44
N HIS A 520 12.37 11.90 -22.93
CA HIS A 520 13.24 11.00 -22.18
C HIS A 520 13.84 11.62 -20.90
N THR A 521 13.98 12.95 -20.86
CA THR A 521 14.50 13.73 -19.72
C THR A 521 13.40 14.21 -18.78
N SER A 522 12.13 14.28 -19.21
CA SER A 522 11.07 14.92 -18.43
C SER A 522 10.88 14.39 -17.00
N ALA A 523 11.06 13.09 -16.79
CA ALA A 523 10.98 12.49 -15.46
C ALA A 523 12.10 12.99 -14.54
N LEU A 524 13.31 13.08 -15.11
CA LEU A 524 14.51 13.57 -14.44
C LEU A 524 14.39 15.08 -14.15
N ASP A 525 13.96 15.88 -15.14
CA ASP A 525 13.76 17.33 -14.99
C ASP A 525 12.73 17.65 -13.87
N LYS A 526 11.61 16.90 -13.83
CA LYS A 526 10.61 17.02 -12.77
C LYS A 526 11.15 16.63 -11.40
N ALA A 527 11.94 15.56 -11.33
CA ALA A 527 12.58 15.13 -10.09
C ALA A 527 13.55 16.20 -9.56
N CYS A 528 14.42 16.75 -10.42
CA CYS A 528 15.34 17.83 -10.06
C CYS A 528 14.62 19.07 -9.58
N LYS A 529 13.57 19.50 -10.28
CA LYS A 529 12.76 20.65 -9.87
C LYS A 529 12.17 20.42 -8.48
N TYR A 530 11.58 19.26 -8.25
CA TYR A 530 11.01 18.89 -6.95
C TYR A 530 12.07 18.88 -5.84
N TYR A 531 13.23 18.26 -6.08
CA TYR A 531 14.31 18.21 -5.08
C TYR A 531 14.91 19.58 -4.80
N SER A 532 15.05 20.44 -5.80
CA SER A 532 15.47 21.83 -5.63
C SER A 532 14.48 22.62 -4.75
N GLU A 533 13.17 22.51 -5.01
CA GLU A 533 12.11 23.15 -4.21
C GLU A 533 12.11 22.65 -2.76
N GLN A 534 12.39 21.36 -2.54
CA GLN A 534 12.47 20.73 -1.22
C GLN A 534 13.84 20.88 -0.53
N LYS A 535 14.83 21.53 -1.18
CA LYS A 535 16.22 21.64 -0.71
C LYS A 535 16.89 20.29 -0.42
N ILE A 536 16.55 19.28 -1.21
CA ILE A 536 17.17 17.96 -1.19
C ILE A 536 18.40 18.01 -2.11
N PRO A 537 19.61 17.66 -1.62
CA PRO A 537 20.81 17.60 -2.45
C PRO A 537 20.62 16.64 -3.62
N PHE A 538 20.73 17.17 -4.84
CA PHE A 538 20.65 16.42 -6.10
C PHE A 538 21.38 17.24 -7.16
N PRO A 539 22.15 16.62 -8.08
CA PRO A 539 22.99 17.38 -8.99
C PRO A 539 22.16 18.20 -9.98
N THR A 540 22.71 19.34 -10.36
CA THR A 540 22.17 20.23 -11.36
C THR A 540 22.29 19.58 -12.73
N ILE A 541 21.18 19.56 -13.46
CA ILE A 541 21.12 18.90 -14.76
C ILE A 541 21.19 19.94 -15.86
N SER A 542 22.33 19.97 -16.54
CA SER A 542 22.56 20.79 -17.71
C SER A 542 22.80 19.90 -18.92
N LEU A 543 21.76 19.74 -19.74
CA LEU A 543 21.88 19.14 -21.07
C LEU A 543 21.91 20.27 -22.11
N THR A 544 22.82 20.19 -23.07
CA THR A 544 22.89 21.17 -24.17
C THR A 544 21.66 21.05 -25.07
N ASP A 545 21.37 22.09 -25.85
CA ASP A 545 20.28 22.02 -26.83
C ASP A 545 20.52 20.97 -27.93
N GLU A 546 21.79 20.61 -28.17
CA GLU A 546 22.18 19.50 -29.05
C GLU A 546 21.87 18.15 -28.40
N ASP A 547 22.22 17.96 -27.12
CA ASP A 547 21.89 16.75 -26.37
C ASP A 547 20.39 16.49 -26.33
N LYS A 548 19.58 17.55 -26.12
CA LYS A 548 18.13 17.42 -26.09
C LYS A 548 17.53 17.01 -27.44
N LYS A 549 18.21 17.35 -28.55
CA LYS A 549 17.81 16.91 -29.90
C LYS A 549 18.27 15.48 -30.18
N ASN A 550 19.50 15.15 -29.79
CA ASN A 550 20.15 13.86 -30.06
C ASN A 550 20.74 13.29 -28.77
N LEU A 551 19.89 12.66 -27.96
CA LEU A 551 20.31 12.07 -26.69
C LEU A 551 21.26 10.89 -26.89
N LYS A 552 22.33 10.87 -26.12
CA LYS A 552 23.33 9.80 -26.01
C LYS A 552 22.93 8.77 -24.96
N GLU A 553 23.59 7.62 -24.97
CA GLU A 553 23.28 6.50 -24.10
C GLU A 553 23.63 6.75 -22.63
N CYS A 554 24.57 7.64 -22.34
CA CYS A 554 25.07 7.88 -20.98
C CYS A 554 25.44 9.35 -20.75
N TYR A 555 24.98 9.89 -19.62
CA TYR A 555 25.32 11.22 -19.12
C TYR A 555 25.75 11.12 -17.66
N ILE A 556 26.69 11.97 -17.24
CA ILE A 556 27.17 12.03 -15.85
C ILE A 556 26.92 13.44 -15.33
N PHE A 557 26.22 13.54 -14.20
CA PHE A 557 25.97 14.78 -13.48
C PHE A 557 26.60 14.70 -12.09
N GLN A 558 27.38 15.72 -11.75
CA GLN A 558 28.05 15.83 -10.45
C GLN A 558 28.14 17.30 -10.06
N ASP A 559 27.89 17.60 -8.79
CA ASP A 559 28.08 18.92 -8.19
C ASP A 559 29.00 18.77 -6.98
N SER A 560 30.31 18.95 -7.19
CA SER A 560 31.34 18.77 -6.16
C SER A 560 31.23 19.77 -5.00
N ASP A 561 30.55 20.89 -5.22
CA ASP A 561 30.39 21.96 -4.22
C ASP A 561 29.27 21.69 -3.20
N LEU A 562 28.42 20.68 -3.45
CA LEU A 562 27.27 20.34 -2.59
C LEU A 562 27.57 19.09 -1.75
N PRO A 563 27.86 19.22 -0.44
CA PRO A 563 28.13 18.07 0.42
C PRO A 563 26.90 17.15 0.52
N GLY A 564 27.13 15.85 0.38
CA GLY A 564 26.06 14.83 0.40
C GLY A 564 25.23 14.76 -0.88
N CYS A 565 25.67 15.41 -1.97
CA CYS A 565 25.05 15.27 -3.28
C CYS A 565 25.59 14.02 -4.00
N PRO A 566 24.72 13.09 -4.46
CA PRO A 566 25.16 11.90 -5.19
C PRO A 566 25.64 12.26 -6.60
N ILE A 567 26.59 11.47 -7.13
CA ILE A 567 26.91 11.46 -8.55
C ILE A 567 25.78 10.72 -9.28
N VAL A 568 25.24 11.29 -10.35
CA VAL A 568 24.15 10.68 -11.13
C VAL A 568 24.65 10.28 -12.51
N ILE A 569 24.67 8.98 -12.77
CA ILE A 569 24.90 8.39 -14.10
C ILE A 569 23.52 8.14 -14.72
N PHE A 570 23.14 8.98 -15.67
CA PHE A 570 21.85 8.93 -16.34
C PHE A 570 21.91 8.17 -17.66
N LEU A 571 21.08 7.13 -17.76
CA LEU A 571 20.97 6.22 -18.91
C LEU A 571 19.55 6.34 -19.48
N PRO A 572 19.32 7.21 -20.48
CA PRO A 572 18.04 7.30 -21.16
C PRO A 572 17.80 6.10 -22.09
N LEU A 573 16.54 5.69 -22.24
CA LEU A 573 16.15 4.69 -23.23
C LEU A 573 16.21 5.29 -24.64
N VAL A 574 17.38 5.24 -25.25
CA VAL A 574 17.65 5.69 -26.62
C VAL A 574 18.25 4.55 -27.44
N ASN A 575 18.11 4.65 -28.76
CA ASN A 575 18.75 3.76 -29.71
C ASN A 575 19.65 4.63 -30.60
N ASP A 576 20.88 4.91 -30.16
CA ASP A 576 21.85 5.71 -30.91
C ASP A 576 22.86 4.77 -31.58
N THR A 577 23.96 4.43 -30.91
CA THR A 577 25.02 3.56 -31.47
C THR A 577 24.56 2.12 -31.70
N PHE A 578 23.56 1.63 -30.96
CA PHE A 578 23.03 0.27 -31.13
C PHE A 578 22.37 0.03 -32.51
N GLN A 579 22.08 1.08 -33.27
CA GLN A 579 21.64 0.96 -34.67
C GLN A 579 22.75 0.42 -35.58
N GLU A 580 24.00 0.73 -35.27
CA GLU A 580 25.16 0.45 -36.12
C GLU A 580 25.98 -0.74 -35.59
N TYR A 581 26.04 -0.93 -34.27
CA TYR A 581 26.91 -1.91 -33.61
C TYR A 581 26.12 -3.04 -32.92
N LYS A 582 26.56 -4.29 -33.14
CA LYS A 582 25.99 -5.48 -32.48
C LYS A 582 26.54 -5.72 -31.06
N ALA A 583 27.69 -5.15 -30.75
CA ALA A 583 28.37 -5.24 -29.46
C ALA A 583 29.25 -3.98 -29.28
N PRO A 584 29.65 -3.62 -28.05
CA PRO A 584 30.64 -2.57 -27.82
C PRO A 584 31.91 -2.85 -28.63
N GLY A 585 32.39 -1.84 -29.36
CA GLY A 585 33.69 -1.85 -30.03
C GLY A 585 34.83 -1.50 -29.08
#